data_AF-A0A962K0S4-F1
#
_entry.id   AF-A0A962K0S4-F1
#
_cell.length_a   1.000
_cell.length_b   1.000
_cell.length_c   1.000
_cell.angle_alpha   90.00
_cell.angle_beta   90.00
_cell.angle_gamma   90.00
#
_symmetry.space_group_name_H-M   'P 1'
#
loop_
_entity.id
_entity.type
_entity.pdbx_description
1 polymer ?
#
loop_
_entity_poly.entity_id
_entity_poly.type
_entity_poly.pdbx_seq_one_letter_code
_entity_poly.pdbx_strand_id
1 'polypeptide(L)'
;MEPPEPFIRAVEILAALNPGDYLHFLHTHTPFMLFPELEALGMIEETVQNHSGLIHVFVWRENDSAAQQAARHDIAAILKGDNHK
;
A
#
# COMPACT_ATOMS: atom_id res chain seq x y z
N MET A 1 2.57 9.04 22.80
CA MET A 1 1.77 9.59 21.69
C MET A 1 0.85 8.48 21.26
N GLU A 2 -0.45 8.71 21.31
CA GLU A 2 -1.42 7.76 20.75
C GLU A 2 -1.33 7.85 19.22
N PRO A 3 -1.31 6.72 18.48
CA PRO A 3 -1.31 6.78 17.04
C PRO A 3 -2.57 7.52 16.56
N PRO A 4 -2.48 8.38 15.53
CA PRO A 4 -3.65 9.07 15.02
C PRO A 4 -4.69 8.03 14.51
N GLU A 5 -5.97 8.26 14.83
CA GLU A 5 -7.11 7.36 14.51
C GLU A 5 -7.12 6.74 13.10
N PRO A 6 -6.69 7.42 12.01
CA PRO A 6 -6.66 6.83 10.67
C PRO A 6 -5.68 5.65 10.56
N PHE A 7 -4.57 5.69 11.31
CA PHE A 7 -3.55 4.65 11.29
C PHE A 7 -4.05 3.37 11.98
N ILE A 8 -4.70 3.51 13.16
CA ILE A 8 -5.31 2.36 13.85
C ILE A 8 -6.34 1.68 12.96
N ARG A 9 -7.18 2.46 12.26
CA ARG A 9 -8.19 1.92 11.33
C ARG A 9 -7.57 1.17 10.15
N ALA A 10 -6.48 1.68 9.57
CA ALA A 10 -5.79 0.98 8.47
C ALA A 10 -5.20 -0.36 8.92
N VAL A 11 -4.62 -0.40 10.12
CA VAL A 11 -4.02 -1.61 10.72
C VAL A 11 -5.09 -2.64 11.11
N GLU A 12 -6.21 -2.19 11.69
CA GLU A 12 -7.36 -3.07 11.98
C GLU A 12 -7.94 -3.69 10.72
N ILE A 13 -8.03 -2.91 9.63
CA ILE A 13 -8.46 -3.43 8.32
C ILE A 13 -7.44 -4.43 7.77
N LEU A 14 -6.14 -4.14 7.86
CA LEU A 14 -5.05 -5.06 7.44
C LEU A 14 -5.08 -6.39 8.21
N ALA A 15 -5.41 -6.35 9.50
CA ALA A 15 -5.56 -7.55 10.32
C ALA A 15 -6.76 -8.41 9.90
N ALA A 16 -7.79 -7.80 9.30
CA ALA A 16 -8.97 -8.50 8.78
C ALA A 16 -8.86 -8.97 7.32
N LEU A 17 -7.78 -8.62 6.62
CA LEU A 17 -7.57 -9.03 5.23
C LEU A 17 -7.32 -10.54 5.10
N ASN A 18 -7.94 -11.18 4.11
CA ASN A 18 -7.65 -12.58 3.82
C ASN A 18 -6.24 -12.72 3.23
N PRO A 19 -5.65 -13.93 3.27
CA PRO A 19 -4.44 -14.20 2.51
C PRO A 19 -4.62 -13.87 1.03
N GLY A 20 -3.70 -13.11 0.45
CA GLY A 20 -3.81 -12.64 -0.94
C GLY A 20 -4.39 -11.24 -1.11
N ASP A 21 -5.02 -10.68 -0.07
CA ASP A 21 -5.53 -9.30 -0.12
C ASP A 21 -4.43 -8.30 0.30
N TYR A 22 -4.45 -7.11 -0.30
CA TYR A 22 -3.59 -5.99 0.05
C TYR A 22 -4.40 -4.70 0.18
N LEU A 23 -3.88 -3.74 0.93
CA LEU A 23 -4.39 -2.37 0.90
C LEU A 23 -3.78 -1.62 -0.26
N HIS A 24 -4.61 -0.86 -0.97
CA HIS A 24 -4.19 0.12 -1.96
C HIS A 24 -4.87 1.44 -1.65
N PHE A 25 -4.07 2.49 -1.50
CA PHE A 25 -4.58 3.85 -1.33
C PHE A 25 -3.81 4.85 -2.19
N LEU A 26 -4.50 5.94 -2.53
CA LEU A 26 -4.00 7.02 -3.37
C LEU A 26 -3.72 8.24 -2.52
N HIS A 27 -2.59 8.88 -2.77
CA HIS A 27 -2.25 10.13 -2.12
C HIS A 27 -1.64 11.13 -3.11
N THR A 28 -1.88 12.42 -2.85
CA THR A 28 -1.27 13.51 -3.63
C THR A 28 0.12 13.90 -3.11
N HIS A 29 0.50 13.41 -1.92
CA HIS A 29 1.79 13.61 -1.28
C HIS A 29 2.26 12.31 -0.62
N THR A 30 3.56 12.12 -0.40
CA THR A 30 4.05 10.89 0.25
C THR A 30 3.72 10.90 1.74
N PRO A 31 3.00 9.90 2.26
CA PRO A 31 2.66 9.83 3.69
C PRO A 31 3.82 9.20 4.49
N PHE A 32 4.90 9.96 4.67
CA PHE A 32 6.12 9.48 5.35
C PHE A 32 5.91 9.00 6.80
N MET A 33 4.85 9.49 7.47
CA MET A 33 4.54 9.18 8.87
C MET A 33 3.81 7.83 9.04
N LEU A 34 3.62 7.04 7.98
CA LEU A 34 2.94 5.75 8.08
C LEU A 34 3.88 4.56 7.88
N PHE A 35 5.04 4.74 7.24
CA PHE A 35 5.92 3.63 6.86
C PHE A 35 6.63 2.97 8.05
N PRO A 36 7.24 3.72 9.01
CA PRO A 36 7.91 3.10 10.16
C PRO A 36 6.95 2.26 11.02
N GLU A 37 5.71 2.71 11.17
CA GLU A 37 4.72 1.98 11.96
C GLU A 37 4.17 0.76 11.22
N LEU A 38 4.10 0.78 9.88
CA LEU A 38 3.75 -0.40 9.07
C LEU A 38 4.84 -1.49 9.16
N GLU A 39 6.11 -1.10 9.06
CA GLU A 39 7.25 -2.03 9.21
C GLU A 39 7.23 -2.70 10.60
N ALA A 40 6.98 -1.92 11.67
CA ALA A 40 6.85 -2.44 13.03
C ALA A 40 5.72 -3.47 13.20
N LEU A 41 4.74 -3.49 12.30
CA LEU A 41 3.60 -4.42 12.29
C LEU A 41 3.83 -5.63 11.37
N GLY A 42 5.02 -5.78 10.78
CA GLY A 42 5.32 -6.85 9.83
C GLY A 42 4.60 -6.67 8.49
N MET A 43 4.32 -5.42 8.12
CA MET A 43 3.77 -5.06 6.82
C MET A 43 4.89 -4.57 5.90
N ILE A 44 4.70 -4.81 4.60
CA ILE A 44 5.56 -4.33 3.52
C ILE A 44 4.75 -3.35 2.69
N GLU A 45 5.35 -2.22 2.38
CA GLU A 45 4.81 -1.24 1.45
C GLU A 45 5.57 -1.17 0.13
N GLU A 46 4.84 -0.93 -0.97
CA GLU A 46 5.42 -0.58 -2.25
C GLU A 46 4.70 0.65 -2.79
N THR A 47 5.48 1.69 -3.11
CA THR A 47 4.96 2.98 -3.53
C THR A 47 5.38 3.27 -4.95
N VAL A 48 4.41 3.59 -5.81
CA VAL A 48 4.65 4.00 -7.20
C VAL A 48 3.96 5.31 -7.50
N GLN A 49 4.61 6.16 -8.30
CA GLN A 49 4.00 7.39 -8.79
C GLN A 49 3.62 7.20 -10.26
N ASN A 50 2.38 7.57 -10.58
CA ASN A 50 1.86 7.55 -11.93
C ASN A 50 2.22 8.86 -12.68
N HIS A 51 2.01 8.95 -14.00
CA HIS A 51 2.35 10.17 -14.77
C HIS A 51 1.53 11.40 -14.39
N SER A 52 0.38 11.21 -13.75
CA SER A 52 -0.45 12.31 -13.22
C SER A 52 0.11 12.88 -11.91
N GLY A 53 1.19 12.29 -11.37
CA GLY A 53 1.79 12.69 -10.10
C GLY A 53 1.11 12.10 -8.87
N LEU A 54 0.09 11.25 -9.05
CA LEU A 54 -0.55 10.55 -7.93
C LEU A 54 0.34 9.43 -7.42
N ILE A 55 0.42 9.33 -6.10
CA ILE A 55 1.21 8.34 -5.40
C ILE A 55 0.27 7.20 -5.01
N HIS A 56 0.54 6.03 -5.54
CA HIS A 56 -0.13 4.79 -5.20
C HIS A 56 0.71 4.07 -4.14
N VAL A 57 0.12 3.81 -2.99
CA VAL A 57 0.76 3.05 -1.92
C VAL A 57 0.03 1.73 -1.78
N PHE A 58 0.79 0.64 -1.88
CA PHE A 58 0.33 -0.72 -1.71
C PHE A 58 0.92 -1.25 -0.41
N VAL A 59 0.12 -1.90 0.42
CA VAL A 59 0.57 -2.45 1.71
C VAL A 59 0.02 -3.86 1.88
N TRP A 60 0.89 -4.80 2.23
CA TRP A 60 0.52 -6.19 2.50
C TRP A 60 1.35 -6.75 3.65
N ARG A 61 0.98 -7.92 4.17
CA ARG A 61 1.76 -8.61 5.21
C ARG A 61 3.03 -9.21 4.64
N GLU A 62 4.16 -9.09 5.34
CA GLU A 62 5.46 -9.62 4.91
C GLU A 62 5.42 -11.10 4.49
N ASN A 63 4.63 -11.91 5.20
CA ASN A 63 4.51 -13.34 4.95
C ASN A 63 3.42 -13.72 3.93
N ASP A 64 2.85 -12.76 3.19
CA ASP A 64 1.78 -12.96 2.23
C ASP A 64 2.27 -12.77 0.78
N SER A 65 2.88 -13.82 0.23
CA SER A 65 3.43 -13.81 -1.13
C SER A 65 2.34 -13.70 -2.21
N ALA A 66 1.11 -14.16 -1.92
CA ALA A 66 -0.02 -14.01 -2.82
C ALA A 66 -0.43 -12.53 -2.94
N ALA A 67 -0.51 -11.83 -1.80
CA ALA A 67 -0.81 -10.40 -1.78
C ALA A 67 0.28 -9.59 -2.48
N GLN A 68 1.56 -9.93 -2.25
CA GLN A 68 2.69 -9.33 -2.96
C GLN A 68 2.57 -9.50 -4.48
N GLN A 69 2.25 -10.72 -4.95
CA GLN A 69 2.13 -11.02 -6.37
C GLN A 69 0.98 -10.23 -7.01
N ALA A 70 -0.15 -10.13 -6.32
CA ALA A 70 -1.32 -9.39 -6.78
C ALA A 70 -1.05 -7.86 -6.82
N ALA A 71 -0.46 -7.30 -5.76
CA ALA A 71 -0.07 -5.89 -5.71
C ALA A 71 0.88 -5.54 -6.86
N ARG A 72 1.89 -6.36 -7.11
CA ARG A 72 2.85 -6.13 -8.21
C ARG A 72 2.24 -6.24 -9.59
N HIS A 73 1.27 -7.14 -9.77
CA HIS A 73 0.53 -7.23 -11.02
C HIS A 73 -0.21 -5.91 -11.31
N ASP A 74 -0.87 -5.36 -10.30
CA ASP A 74 -1.63 -4.10 -10.42
C ASP A 74 -0.73 -2.87 -10.55
N ILE A 75 0.40 -2.84 -9.84
CA ILE A 75 1.45 -1.83 -10.02
C ILE A 75 1.92 -1.81 -11.48
N ALA A 76 2.23 -2.99 -12.04
CA ALA A 76 2.65 -3.08 -13.43
C ALA A 76 1.54 -2.63 -14.41
N ALA A 77 0.27 -2.88 -14.07
CA ALA A 77 -0.87 -2.41 -14.87
C ALA A 77 -1.01 -0.88 -14.81
N ILE A 78 -0.85 -0.26 -13.64
CA ILE A 78 -0.88 1.20 -13.45
C ILE A 78 0.23 1.86 -14.27
N LEU A 79 1.46 1.38 -14.13
CA LEU A 79 2.61 1.93 -14.85
C LEU A 79 2.52 1.72 -16.37
N LYS A 80 1.84 0.66 -16.85
CA LYS A 80 1.62 0.40 -18.27
C LYS A 80 0.42 1.14 -18.87
N GLY A 81 -0.69 1.26 -18.14
CA GLY A 81 -1.89 1.97 -18.57
C GLY A 81 -1.66 3.48 -18.73
N ASP A 82 -0.64 3.97 -18.05
CA ASP A 82 -0.11 5.32 -18.12
C ASP A 82 0.59 5.65 -19.47
N ASN A 83 0.95 4.66 -20.28
CA ASN A 83 1.63 4.86 -21.59
C ASN A 83 0.71 5.33 -22.75
N HIS A 84 -0.53 5.75 -22.49
CA HIS A 84 -1.40 6.32 -23.52
C HIS A 84 -1.66 7.79 -23.26
N LYS A 85 -0.72 8.64 -23.71
CA LYS A 85 -1.03 10.03 -24.04
C LYS A 85 -0.22 10.53 -25.23
#